data_AF-A0A357YAM3-F1
#
_entry.id   AF-A0A357YAM3-F1
#
_cell.length_a   1.000
_cell.length_b   1.000
_cell.length_c   1.000
_cell.angle_alpha   90.00
_cell.angle_beta   90.00
_cell.angle_gamma   90.00
#
_symmetry.space_group_name_H-M   'P 1'
#
loop_
_entity.id
_entity.type
_entity.pdbx_description
1 polymer ?
#
loop_
_entity_poly.entity_id
_entity_poly.type
_entity_poly.pdbx_seq_one_letter_code
_entity_poly.pdbx_strand_id
1 'polypeptide(L)' 'MFFLFNIAVLAEEEGHHPDILISYNKVRIDLTAHAISGLSENDFIMATKIDNIPFHSLLGIQRGKTPIVLS' A
#
# COMPACT_ATOMS: atom_id res chain seq x y z
N MET A 1 -1.39 6.89 10.96
CA MET A 1 -0.12 7.34 10.35
C MET A 1 0.86 6.18 10.11
N PHE A 2 1.09 5.27 11.06
CA PHE A 2 2.04 4.14 10.91
C PHE A 2 1.88 3.25 9.67
N PHE A 3 0.64 3.01 9.21
CA PHE A 3 0.40 2.18 8.01
C PHE A 3 1.05 2.76 6.74
N LEU A 4 0.91 4.08 6.52
CA LEU A 4 1.50 4.76 5.36
C LEU A 4 3.04 4.79 5.43
N PHE A 5 3.59 4.93 6.63
CA PHE A 5 5.03 4.89 6.83
C PHE A 5 5.62 3.52 6.43
N ASN A 6 4.97 2.43 6.82
CA ASN A 6 5.41 1.09 6.44
C ASN A 6 5.35 0.88 4.91
N ILE A 7 4.33 1.42 4.24
CA ILE A 7 4.25 1.37 2.77
C ILE A 7 5.39 2.18 2.14
N ALA A 8 5.70 3.36 2.66
CA ALA A 8 6.77 4.20 2.13
C ALA A 8 8.15 3.54 2.29
N VAL A 9 8.42 2.92 3.44
CA VAL A 9 9.67 2.15 3.66
C VAL A 9 9.75 0.97 2.70
N LEU A 10 8.66 0.20 2.56
CA LEU A 10 8.60 -0.91 1.61
C LEU A 10 8.83 -0.45 0.16
N ALA A 11 8.23 0.67 -0.24
CA ALA A 11 8.40 1.23 -1.59
C ALA A 11 9.87 1.57 -1.90
N GLU A 12 10.57 2.18 -0.94
CA GLU A 12 11.99 2.50 -1.05
C GLU A 12 12.85 1.22 -1.13
N GLU A 13 12.58 0.23 -0.28
CA GLU A 13 13.30 -1.05 -0.28
C GLU A 13 13.16 -1.82 -1.61
N GLU A 14 11.98 -1.76 -2.22
CA GLU A 14 11.69 -2.40 -3.51
C GLU A 14 12.07 -1.54 -4.72
N GLY A 15 12.47 -0.28 -4.51
CA GLY A 15 12.76 0.69 -5.58
C GLY A 15 11.56 0.94 -6.50
N HIS A 16 10.34 0.76 -6.00
CA HIS A 16 9.11 0.87 -6.76
C HIS A 16 8.09 1.68 -5.96
N HIS A 17 7.51 2.70 -6.57
CA HIS A 17 6.80 3.73 -5.81
C HIS A 17 5.32 3.73 -6.20
N PRO A 18 4.40 3.43 -5.28
CA PRO A 18 2.97 3.54 -5.54
C PRO A 18 2.50 4.99 -5.54
N ASP A 19 1.44 5.25 -6.30
CA ASP A 19 0.61 6.44 -6.11
C ASP A 19 -0.35 6.22 -4.94
N ILE A 20 -0.37 7.15 -3.98
CA ILE A 20 -1.17 7.01 -2.76
C ILE A 20 -2.17 8.17 -2.63
N LEU A 21 -3.46 7.83 -2.54
CA LEU A 21 -4.54 8.77 -2.27
C LEU A 21 -5.16 8.50 -0.90
N ILE A 22 -5.19 9.53 -0.05
CA ILE A 22 -5.75 9.45 1.31
C ILE A 22 -7.08 10.20 1.34
N SER A 23 -8.14 9.54 1.81
CA SER A 23 -9.49 10.11 1.92
C SER A 23 -10.08 9.78 3.29
N TYR A 24 -9.90 10.70 4.24
CA TYR A 24 -10.31 10.55 5.65
C TYR A 24 -9.78 9.24 6.27
N ASN A 25 -10.59 8.20 6.31
CA ASN A 25 -10.26 6.88 6.86
C ASN A 25 -9.93 5.83 5.79
N LYS A 26 -9.78 6.22 4.52
CA LYS A 26 -9.47 5.34 3.39
C LYS A 26 -8.12 5.69 2.80
N VAL A 27 -7.43 4.67 2.30
CA VAL A 27 -6.19 4.80 1.54
C VAL A 27 -6.39 3.98 0.26
N ARG A 28 -6.26 4.63 -0.89
CA ARG A 28 -6.14 3.97 -2.20
C ARG A 28 -4.66 3.96 -2.57
N ILE A 29 -4.24 2.83 -3.14
CA ILE A 29 -2.87 2.59 -3.59
C ILE A 29 -2.99 2.10 -5.02
N ASP A 30 -2.39 2.85 -5.93
CA ASP A 30 -2.34 2.51 -7.35
C ASP A 30 -0.90 2.11 -7.69
N LEU A 31 -0.73 0.94 -8.31
CA LEU A 31 0.55 0.34 -8.64
C LEU A 31 0.67 0.20 -10.14
N THR A 32 1.65 0.89 -10.73
CA THR A 32 1.96 0.76 -12.15
C THR A 32 3.45 0.90 -12.38
N ALA A 33 3.99 0.13 -13.31
CA ALA A 33 5.35 0.30 -13.78
C ALA A 33 5.38 1.35 -14.90
N HIS A 34 5.67 2.60 -14.52
CA HIS A 34 5.78 3.72 -15.48
C HIS A 34 6.76 3.43 -16.64
N ALA A 35 7.84 2.68 -16.37
CA ALA A 35 8.84 2.30 -17.36
C ALA A 35 8.26 1.51 -18.55
N ILE A 36 7.19 0.74 -18.33
CA ILE A 36 6.53 -0.06 -19.37
C ILE A 36 5.11 0.46 -19.69
N SER A 37 4.70 1.59 -19.09
CA SER A 37 3.36 2.16 -19.23
C SER A 37 2.24 1.12 -19.01
N GLY A 38 2.42 0.26 -18.01
CA GLY A 38 1.55 -0.89 -17.76
C GLY A 38 1.90 -1.62 -16.47
N LEU A 39 1.28 -2.79 -16.28
CA LEU A 39 1.53 -3.64 -15.13
C LEU A 39 2.73 -4.56 -15.36
N SER A 40 3.50 -4.74 -14.30
CA SER A 40 4.63 -5.64 -14.19
C SER A 40 4.39 -6.64 -13.06
N GLU A 41 5.20 -7.70 -13.03
CA GLU A 41 5.19 -8.66 -11.91
C GLU A 41 5.47 -7.96 -10.57
N ASN A 42 6.31 -6.93 -10.57
CA ASN A 42 6.67 -6.18 -9.38
C ASN A 42 5.46 -5.46 -8.75
N ASP A 43 4.49 -5.04 -9.56
CA ASP A 43 3.24 -4.44 -9.08
C ASP A 43 2.43 -5.46 -8.27
N PHE A 44 2.30 -6.70 -8.75
CA PHE A 44 1.58 -7.75 -8.03
C PHE A 44 2.32 -8.21 -6.76
N ILE A 45 3.65 -8.27 -6.81
CA ILE A 45 4.48 -8.57 -5.63
C ILE A 45 4.30 -7.48 -4.57
N MET A 46 4.38 -6.21 -4.96
CA MET A 46 4.20 -5.11 -4.02
C MET A 46 2.80 -5.09 -3.43
N ALA A 47 1.76 -5.29 -4.24
CA ALA A 47 0.38 -5.40 -3.76
C ALA A 47 0.24 -6.46 -2.65
N THR A 48 0.83 -7.63 -2.87
CA THR A 48 0.83 -8.73 -1.89
C THR A 48 1.59 -8.36 -0.61
N LYS A 49 2.74 -7.68 -0.73
CA LYS A 49 3.50 -7.21 0.45
C LYS A 49 2.73 -6.18 1.26
N ILE A 50 2.06 -5.23 0.61
CA ILE A 50 1.23 -4.21 1.25
C ILE A 50 0.03 -4.83 1.98
N ASP A 51 -0.64 -5.80 1.37
CA ASP A 51 -1.80 -6.51 1.97
C ASP A 51 -1.46 -7.25 3.28
N ASN A 52 -0.17 -7.57 3.46
CA ASN A 52 0.37 -8.23 4.63
C ASN A 52 0.88 -7.25 5.70
N ILE A 53 0.89 -5.94 5.44
CA ILE A 53 1.27 -4.95 6.45
C ILE A 53 0.23 -4.97 7.59
N PRO A 54 0.64 -5.29 8.83
CA PRO A 54 -0.29 -5.38 9.94
C PRO A 54 -0.84 -4.01 10.30
N PHE A 55 -2.17 -3.92 10.43
CA PHE A 55 -2.81 -2.71 10.94
C PHE A 55 -2.74 -2.67 12.46
N HIS A 56 -1.75 -1.95 13.00
CA HIS A 56 -1.68 -1.69 14.43
C HIS A 56 -2.65 -0.57 14.82
N SER A 57 -3.74 -0.96 15.47
CA SER A 57 -4.66 -0.05 16.15
C SER A 57 -4.04 0.40 17.48
N LEU A 58 -3.81 1.70 17.63
CA LEU A 58 -3.35 2.30 18.90
C LEU A 58 -4.37 2.12 20.05
N LEU A 59 -5.60 1.69 19.76
CA LEU A 59 -6.67 1.50 20.74
C LEU A 59 -6.94 0.03 21.09
N GLY A 60 -6.15 -0.92 20.61
CA GLY A 60 -6.38 -2.37 20.85
C GLY A 60 -7.66 -2.93 20.21
N ILE A 61 -8.45 -2.09 19.53
CA ILE A 61 -9.62 -2.48 18.76
C ILE A 61 -9.11 -2.93 17.39
N GLN A 62 -9.22 -4.22 17.07
CA GLN A 62 -9.03 -4.71 15.70
C GLN A 62 -10.17 -4.17 14.82
N ARG A 63 -10.05 -2.93 14.36
CA ARG A 63 -10.90 -2.42 13.27
C ARG A 63 -10.48 -3.18 12.02
N GLY A 64 -11.47 -3.76 11.33
CA GLY A 64 -11.24 -4.53 10.10
C GLY A 64 -10.33 -3.77 9.14
N LYS A 65 -9.48 -4.51 8.41
CA LYS A 65 -8.49 -3.97 7.47
C LYS A 65 -9.09 -2.77 6.72
N THR A 66 -8.40 -1.63 6.74
CA THR A 66 -8.76 -0.50 5.86
C THR A 66 -8.95 -1.08 4.46
N PRO A 67 -10.11 -0.88 3.81
CA PRO A 67 -10.31 -1.43 2.48
C PRO A 67 -9.29 -0.80 1.55
N ILE A 68 -8.28 -1.59 1.17
CA ILE A 68 -7.32 -1.25 0.13
C ILE A 68 -8.07 -1.51 -1.17
N VAL A 69 -8.37 -0.44 -1.89
CA VAL A 69 -8.87 -0.54 -3.26
C VAL A 69 -7.65 -0.45 -4.14
N LEU A 70 -7.18 -1.61 -4.61
CA LEU A 70 -6.21 -1.71 -5.70
C LEU A 70 -7.00 -1.52 -7.00
N SER A 71 -6.70 -0.46 -7.75
CA SER A 71 -7.28 -0.20 -9.08
C SER A 71 -6.35 -0.67 -10.19
#